data_AF-A0A6L8V509-F1
#
_entry.id   AF-A0A6L8V509-F1
#
_cell.length_a   1.000
_cell.length_b   1.000
_cell.length_c   1.000
_cell.angle_alpha   90.00
_cell.angle_beta   90.00
_cell.angle_gamma   90.00
#
_symmetry.space_group_name_H-M   'P 1'
#
loop_
_entity.id
_entity.type
_entity.pdbx_description
1 polymer ?
#
loop_
_entity_poly.entity_id
_entity_poly.type
_entity_poly.pdbx_seq_one_letter_code
_entity_poly.pdbx_strand_id
1 'polypeptide(L)' 'MKEILDNFLEEIHELEGKIVHLIHRSNLTVEEKQFILDHILIIPGKKEDQDECKAIS' A
#
# COMPACT_ATOMS: atom_id res chain seq x y z
N MET A 1 21.09 2.21 -16.87
CA MET A 1 19.76 1.54 -16.88
C MET A 1 19.55 0.69 -15.64
N LYS A 2 20.47 -0.21 -15.28
CA LYS A 2 20.33 -1.03 -14.05
C LYS A 2 20.33 -0.18 -12.76
N GLU A 3 21.29 0.73 -12.61
CA GLU A 3 21.35 1.65 -11.45
C GLU A 3 20.11 2.56 -11.31
N ILE A 4 19.52 2.99 -12.43
CA ILE A 4 18.31 3.83 -12.40
C ILE A 4 17.12 3.02 -11.89
N LEU A 5 17.02 1.75 -12.29
CA LEU A 5 15.98 0.85 -11.82
C LEU A 5 16.16 0.51 -10.35
N ASP A 6 17.40 0.24 -9.92
CA ASP A 6 17.71 -0.07 -8.52
C ASP A 6 17.38 1.13 -7.61
N ASN A 7 17.76 2.35 -8.01
CA ASN A 7 17.40 3.58 -7.28
C ASN A 7 15.89 3.81 -7.24
N PHE A 8 15.18 3.56 -8.36
CA PHE A 8 13.73 3.66 -8.40
C PHE A 8 13.06 2.69 -7.43
N LEU A 9 13.53 1.43 -7.36
CA LEU A 9 12.99 0.44 -6.42
C LEU A 9 13.26 0.83 -4.96
N GLU A 10 14.42 1.39 -4.66
CA GLU A 10 14.74 1.91 -3.32
C GLU A 10 13.82 3.07 -2.93
N GLU A 11 13.59 4.04 -3.82
CA GLU A 11 12.67 5.14 -3.58
C GLU A 11 11.22 4.67 -3.35
N ILE A 12 10.78 3.66 -4.10
CA ILE A 12 9.45 3.05 -3.91
C ILE A 12 9.38 2.38 -2.54
N HIS A 13 10.39 1.59 -2.14
CA HIS A 13 10.40 0.95 -0.82
C HIS A 13 10.42 1.96 0.34
N GLU A 14 11.16 3.06 0.19
CA GLU A 14 11.09 4.14 1.18
C GLU A 14 9.70 4.76 1.29
N LEU A 15 9.05 4.99 0.14
CA LEU A 15 7.71 5.56 0.09
C LEU A 15 6.69 4.62 0.74
N GLU A 16 6.76 3.31 0.47
CA GLU A 16 5.94 2.29 1.11
C GLU A 16 6.08 2.36 2.64
N GLY A 17 7.32 2.43 3.14
CA GLY A 17 7.58 2.55 4.59
C GLY A 17 6.96 3.81 5.20
N LYS A 18 7.04 4.96 4.51
CA LYS A 18 6.44 6.23 4.96
C LYS A 18 4.91 6.14 4.99
N ILE A 19 4.29 5.52 3.99
CA ILE A 19 2.83 5.32 3.93
C ILE A 19 2.36 4.41 5.08
N VAL A 20 3.03 3.28 5.28
CA VAL A 20 2.74 2.35 6.38
C VAL A 20 2.83 3.06 7.73
N HIS A 21 3.87 3.87 7.94
CA HIS A 21 4.04 4.64 9.17
C HIS A 21 2.89 5.65 9.40
N LEU A 22 2.46 6.36 8.35
CA LEU A 22 1.34 7.30 8.42
C LEU A 22 0.03 6.59 8.77
N ILE A 23 -0.24 5.45 8.14
CA ILE A 23 -1.44 4.65 8.41
C ILE A 23 -1.42 4.15 9.85
N HIS A 24 -0.31 3.60 10.34
CA HIS A 24 -0.24 3.11 11.72
C HIS A 24 -0.43 4.22 12.77
N ARG A 25 0.05 5.44 12.50
CA ARG A 25 -0.11 6.60 13.39
C ARG A 25 -1.47 7.28 13.32
N SER A 26 -2.28 6.97 12.32
CA SER A 26 -3.63 7.50 12.22
C SER A 26 -4.52 6.99 13.36
N ASN A 27 -5.57 7.75 13.66
CA ASN A 27 -6.59 7.36 14.64
C ASN A 27 -7.64 6.39 14.08
N LEU A 28 -7.32 5.72 12.97
CA LEU A 28 -8.16 4.70 12.35
C LEU A 28 -8.18 3.43 13.21
N THR A 29 -9.25 2.67 13.09
CA THR A 29 -9.35 1.32 13.63
C THR A 29 -8.37 0.38 12.94
N VAL A 30 -8.13 -0.78 13.56
CA VAL A 30 -7.26 -1.81 12.96
C VAL A 30 -7.81 -2.28 11.61
N GLU A 31 -9.13 -2.42 11.48
CA GLU A 31 -9.81 -2.85 10.26
C GLU A 31 -9.65 -1.82 9.14
N GLU A 32 -9.85 -0.54 9.41
CA GLU A 32 -9.66 0.55 8.44
C GLU A 32 -8.20 0.66 7.99
N LYS A 33 -7.24 0.50 8.91
CA LYS A 33 -5.81 0.49 8.57
C LYS A 33 -5.48 -0.66 7.63
N GLN A 34 -5.98 -1.85 7.94
CA GLN A 34 -5.77 -3.04 7.13
C GLN A 34 -6.40 -2.88 5.73
N PHE A 35 -7.64 -2.39 5.67
CA PHE A 35 -8.32 -2.07 4.42
C PHE A 35 -7.47 -1.13 3.55
N ILE A 36 -6.97 -0.03 4.11
CA ILE A 36 -6.15 0.92 3.35
C ILE A 36 -4.84 0.29 2.87
N LEU A 37 -4.17 -0.50 3.72
CA LEU A 37 -2.93 -1.20 3.34
C LEU A 37 -3.15 -2.15 2.18
N ASP A 38 -4.24 -2.93 2.22
CA ASP A 38 -4.59 -3.89 1.18
C ASP A 38 -4.95 -3.22 -0.17
N HIS A 39 -5.38 -1.95 -0.14
CA HIS A 39 -5.76 -1.20 -1.34
C HIS A 39 -4.66 -0.28 -1.90
N ILE A 40 -3.75 0.23 -1.06
CA ILE A 40 -2.67 1.13 -1.50
C ILE A 40 -1.41 0.37 -1.88
N LEU A 41 -1.05 -0.69 -1.13
CA LEU A 41 0.13 -1.49 -1.44
C LEU A 41 -0.22 -2.53 -2.51
N ILE A 42 -0.11 -2.12 -3.77
CA ILE A 42 -0.23 -3.05 -4.90
C ILE A 42 1.03 -3.94 -4.90
N ILE A 43 0.97 -5.07 -4.20
CA ILE A 43 2.00 -6.11 -4.27
C ILE A 43 1.82 -6.85 -5.60
N PRO A 44 2.77 -6.76 -6.56
CA PRO A 44 2.68 -7.54 -7.79
C PRO A 44 2.64 -9.03 -7.44
N GLY A 45 1.57 -9.72 -7.84
CA GLY A 45 1.40 -11.15 -7.58
C GLY A 45 0.43 -11.53 -6.45
N LYS A 46 -0.10 -10.57 -5.67
CA LYS A 46 -1.31 -10.81 -4.86
C LYS A 46 -2.56 -10.49 -5.69
N LYS A 47 -2.91 -11.40 -6.59
CA LYS A 47 -4.28 -11.48 -7.12
C LYS A 47 -5.02 -12.49 -6.28
N GLU A 48 -5.95 -12.03 -5.46
CA GLU A 48 -7.21 -12.70 -5.15
C GLU A 48 -8.07 -11.65 -4.40
N ASP A 49 -9.22 -11.34 -4.99
CA ASP A 49 -10.28 -10.44 -4.49
C ASP A 49 -10.06 -8.92 -4.57
N GLN A 50 -9.94 -8.41 -5.80
CA GLN A 50 -10.29 -7.01 -6.15
C GLN A 50 -11.71 -6.91 -6.74
N ASP A 51 -12.65 -7.72 -6.28
CA ASP A 51 -14.06 -7.53 -6.57
C ASP A 51 -14.78 -7.08 -5.29
N GLU A 52 -15.58 -6.02 -5.43
CA GLU A 52 -16.37 -5.34 -4.40
C GLU A 52 -15.72 -4.18 -3.63
N CYS A 53 -15.11 -3.25 -4.38
CA CYS A 53 -15.18 -1.84 -3.99
C CYS A 53 -16.62 -1.32 -4.24
N LYS A 54 -17.59 -1.81 -3.45
CA LYS A 54 -18.95 -1.22 -3.42
C LYS A 54 -18.85 0.04 -2.59
N ALA A 55 -18.92 1.18 -3.26
CA ALA A 55 -19.10 2.49 -2.63
C ALA A 55 -20.26 2.40 -1.63
N ILE A 56 -19.97 2.60 -0.35
CA ILE A 56 -20.96 2.66 0.72
C ILE A 56 -21.92 3.81 0.36
N SER A 57 -23.16 3.47 0.03
CA SER A 57 -24.29 4.41 -0.10
C SER A 57 -25.14 4.37 1.16
#